data_AF-A4EAV8-F1
#
_entry.id   AF-A4EAV8-F1
#
_cell.length_a   1.000
_cell.length_b   1.000
_cell.length_c   1.000
_cell.angle_alpha   90.00
_cell.angle_beta   90.00
_cell.angle_gamma   90.00
#
_symmetry.space_group_name_H-M   'P 1'
#
loop_
_entity.id
_entity.type
_entity.pdbx_description
1 polymer ?
#
loop_
_entity_poly.entity_id
_entity_poly.type
_entity_poly.pdbx_seq_one_letter_code
_entity_poly.pdbx_strand_id
1 'polypeptide(L)'
;MNKTLKAAKENIDLLITIAGAVGFGSIAAMAEDVRMVVAEHPASCLLLTGAAAMLGYATARVVSARSSWAKRRRMDDRLSAVFLGMSRRRKELVSRALDEGSVSLSPLDADALALCELGIFGTPPVGSMLTATDFSIRPAVVRAIAGHRSEWLA
;
A
#
# COMPACT_ATOMS: atom_id res chain seq x y z
N MET A 1 11.37 15.58 -11.56
CA MET A 1 10.69 14.55 -12.38
C MET A 1 11.18 14.69 -13.81
N ASN A 2 11.87 13.68 -14.35
CA ASN A 2 12.58 13.76 -15.64
C ASN A 2 11.59 13.89 -16.81
N LYS A 3 11.91 14.72 -17.82
CA LYS A 3 11.07 14.96 -19.01
C LYS A 3 10.69 13.66 -19.74
N THR A 4 11.60 12.69 -19.75
CA THR A 4 11.41 11.35 -20.33
C THR A 4 10.34 10.52 -19.60
N LEU A 5 10.22 10.69 -18.28
CA LEU A 5 9.25 9.98 -17.43
C LEU A 5 7.83 10.56 -17.61
N LYS A 6 7.74 11.87 -17.89
CA LYS A 6 6.47 12.53 -18.20
C LYS A 6 5.94 12.12 -19.58
N ALA A 7 6.81 12.09 -20.59
CA ALA A 7 6.46 11.63 -21.94
C ALA A 7 6.05 10.14 -21.97
N ALA A 8 6.72 9.29 -21.18
CA ALA A 8 6.35 7.87 -21.07
C ALA A 8 4.95 7.69 -20.45
N LYS A 9 4.59 8.52 -19.45
CA LYS A 9 3.27 8.48 -18.83
C LYS A 9 2.17 8.95 -19.78
N GLU A 10 2.40 10.04 -20.50
CA GLU A 10 1.45 10.58 -21.49
C GLU A 10 1.18 9.57 -22.63
N ASN A 11 2.21 8.84 -23.08
CA ASN A 11 2.06 7.79 -24.09
C ASN A 11 1.25 6.58 -23.58
N ILE A 12 1.42 6.21 -22.30
CA ILE A 12 0.64 5.12 -21.68
C ILE A 12 -0.83 5.54 -21.52
N ASP A 13 -1.10 6.76 -21.08
CA ASP A 13 -2.46 7.28 -20.93
C ASP A 13 -3.17 7.39 -22.29
N LEU A 14 -2.45 7.77 -23.35
CA LEU A 14 -2.96 7.78 -24.73
C LEU A 14 -3.31 6.36 -25.22
N LEU A 15 -2.43 5.38 -24.96
CA LEU A 15 -2.66 3.97 -25.29
C LEU A 15 -3.89 3.40 -24.57
N ILE A 16 -4.06 3.72 -23.29
CA ILE A 16 -5.23 3.31 -22.50
C ILE A 16 -6.51 3.94 -23.08
N THR A 17 -6.45 5.21 -23.49
CA THR A 17 -7.59 5.94 -24.05
C THR A 17 -7.99 5.37 -25.42
N ILE A 18 -7.01 5.07 -26.28
CA ILE A 18 -7.24 4.47 -27.60
C ILE A 18 -7.78 3.04 -27.46
N ALA A 19 -7.18 2.23 -26.57
CA ALA A 19 -7.67 0.89 -26.26
C ALA A 19 -9.10 0.91 -25.69
N GLY A 20 -9.40 1.90 -24.85
CA GLY A 20 -10.75 2.17 -24.36
C GLY A 20 -11.73 2.49 -25.49
N ALA A 21 -11.39 3.44 -26.36
CA ALA A 21 -12.25 3.86 -27.48
C ALA A 21 -12.51 2.73 -28.50
N VAL A 22 -11.47 1.96 -28.84
CA VAL A 22 -11.58 0.79 -29.75
C VAL A 22 -12.39 -0.34 -29.09
N GLY A 23 -12.22 -0.53 -27.77
CA GLY A 23 -13.03 -1.45 -26.98
C GLY A 23 -14.51 -1.06 -26.98
N PHE A 24 -14.82 0.22 -26.74
CA PHE A 24 -16.20 0.73 -26.75
C PHE A 24 -16.87 0.62 -28.13
N GLY A 25 -16.15 0.92 -29.21
CA GLY A 25 -16.65 0.77 -30.59
C GLY A 25 -16.96 -0.69 -30.94
N SER A 26 -16.12 -1.63 -30.50
CA SER A 26 -16.35 -3.07 -30.71
C SER A 26 -17.52 -3.62 -29.90
N ILE A 27 -17.72 -3.13 -28.67
CA ILE A 27 -18.84 -3.55 -27.80
C ILE A 27 -20.19 -3.09 -28.38
N ALA A 28 -20.25 -1.90 -28.97
CA ALA A 28 -21.48 -1.36 -29.57
C ALA A 28 -21.89 -2.14 -30.83
N ALA A 29 -20.93 -2.52 -31.69
CA ALA A 29 -21.20 -3.32 -32.89
C ALA A 29 -21.58 -4.77 -32.55
N MET A 30 -21.05 -5.33 -31.46
CA MET A 30 -21.38 -6.68 -31.01
C MET A 30 -22.68 -6.78 -30.20
N ALA A 31 -23.30 -5.67 -29.81
CA ALA A 31 -24.49 -5.69 -28.97
C ALA A 31 -25.71 -6.34 -29.66
N GLU A 32 -25.81 -6.22 -30.98
CA GLU A 32 -26.92 -6.77 -31.77
C GLU A 32 -26.74 -8.28 -32.01
N ASP A 33 -25.52 -8.71 -32.34
CA ASP A 33 -25.16 -10.13 -32.46
C ASP A 33 -25.23 -10.86 -31.11
N VAL A 34 -24.78 -10.23 -30.03
CA VAL A 34 -24.87 -10.79 -28.66
C VAL A 34 -26.33 -10.95 -28.24
N ARG A 35 -27.23 -10.02 -28.58
CA ARG A 35 -28.66 -10.17 -28.28
C ARG A 35 -29.27 -11.37 -29.00
N MET A 36 -28.89 -11.61 -30.25
CA MET A 36 -29.32 -12.76 -31.03
C MET A 36 -28.82 -14.08 -30.40
N VAL A 37 -27.52 -14.15 -30.07
CA VAL A 37 -26.89 -15.33 -29.46
C VAL A 37 -27.43 -15.61 -28.05
N VAL A 38 -27.72 -14.58 -27.26
CA VAL A 38 -28.34 -14.73 -25.93
C VAL A 38 -29.78 -15.24 -26.05
N ALA A 39 -30.53 -14.83 -27.08
CA ALA A 39 -31.88 -15.31 -27.33
C ALA A 39 -31.90 -16.78 -27.80
N GLU A 40 -30.92 -17.20 -28.61
CA GLU A 40 -30.80 -18.57 -29.08
C GLU A 40 -30.25 -19.53 -28.01
N HIS A 41 -29.32 -19.07 -27.17
CA HIS A 41 -28.61 -19.91 -26.20
C HIS A 41 -28.42 -19.25 -24.82
N PRO A 42 -29.51 -18.93 -24.09
CA PRO A 42 -29.44 -18.17 -22.85
C PRO A 42 -28.65 -18.88 -21.74
N ALA A 43 -28.77 -20.22 -21.64
CA ALA A 43 -28.05 -21.00 -20.65
C ALA A 43 -26.53 -20.99 -20.87
N SER A 44 -26.08 -21.12 -22.13
CA SER A 44 -24.66 -21.08 -22.49
C SER A 44 -24.05 -19.70 -22.22
N CYS A 45 -24.77 -18.63 -22.53
CA CYS A 45 -24.34 -17.26 -22.23
C CYS A 45 -24.25 -16.99 -20.72
N LEU A 46 -25.19 -17.50 -19.92
CA LEU A 46 -25.11 -17.39 -18.46
C LEU A 46 -23.91 -18.15 -17.88
N LEU A 47 -23.63 -19.36 -18.37
CA LEU A 47 -22.47 -20.15 -17.96
C LEU A 47 -21.15 -19.46 -18.32
N LEU A 48 -21.03 -18.94 -19.54
CA LEU A 48 -19.85 -18.20 -19.99
C LEU A 48 -19.63 -16.92 -19.16
N THR A 49 -20.70 -16.18 -18.88
CA THR A 49 -20.63 -14.96 -18.08
C THR A 49 -20.25 -15.28 -16.63
N GLY A 50 -20.82 -16.34 -16.05
CA GLY A 50 -20.45 -16.83 -14.72
C GLY A 50 -18.99 -17.29 -14.64
N ALA A 51 -18.51 -18.03 -15.65
CA ALA A 51 -17.12 -18.46 -15.74
C ALA A 51 -16.16 -17.27 -15.86
N ALA A 52 -16.49 -16.28 -16.69
CA ALA A 52 -15.71 -15.05 -16.83
C ALA A 52 -15.67 -14.24 -15.53
N ALA A 53 -16.80 -14.13 -14.82
CA ALA A 53 -16.87 -13.45 -13.53
C ALA A 53 -16.00 -14.14 -12.46
N MET A 54 -16.04 -15.48 -12.39
CA MET A 54 -15.22 -16.26 -11.47
C MET A 54 -13.72 -16.11 -11.78
N LEU A 55 -13.36 -16.13 -13.06
CA LEU A 55 -11.97 -15.92 -13.50
C LEU A 55 -11.50 -14.49 -13.21
N GLY A 56 -12.36 -13.50 -13.43
CA GLY A 56 -12.12 -12.10 -13.06
C GLY A 56 -11.91 -11.93 -11.55
N TYR A 57 -12.73 -12.58 -10.72
CA TYR A 57 -12.58 -12.55 -9.26
C TYR A 57 -11.27 -13.22 -8.81
N ALA A 58 -10.97 -14.40 -9.34
CA ALA A 58 -9.75 -15.13 -8.99
C ALA A 58 -8.48 -14.34 -9.36
N THR A 59 -8.45 -13.78 -10.56
CA THR A 59 -7.32 -12.93 -11.03
C THR A 59 -7.19 -11.67 -10.19
N ALA A 60 -8.30 -10.98 -9.86
CA ALA A 60 -8.29 -9.81 -8.98
C ALA A 60 -7.73 -10.13 -7.58
N ARG A 61 -8.07 -11.31 -7.02
CA ARG A 61 -7.54 -11.77 -5.73
C ARG A 61 -6.04 -12.01 -5.79
N VAL A 62 -5.55 -12.67 -6.85
CA VAL A 62 -4.11 -12.92 -7.06
C VAL A 62 -3.33 -11.60 -7.22
N VAL A 63 -3.83 -10.68 -8.04
CA VAL A 63 -3.19 -9.37 -8.26
C VAL A 63 -3.17 -8.55 -6.96
N SER A 64 -4.27 -8.54 -6.21
CA SER A 64 -4.36 -7.85 -4.92
C SER A 64 -3.39 -8.43 -3.89
N ALA A 65 -3.30 -9.77 -3.80
CA ALA A 65 -2.36 -10.45 -2.92
C ALA A 65 -0.91 -10.11 -3.28
N ARG A 66 -0.55 -10.21 -4.56
CA ARG A 66 0.81 -9.88 -5.05
C ARG A 66 1.16 -8.40 -4.81
N SER A 67 0.20 -7.50 -5.02
CA SER A 67 0.36 -6.07 -4.72
C SER A 67 0.59 -5.83 -3.22
N SER A 68 -0.16 -6.52 -2.35
CA SER A 68 0.02 -6.40 -0.90
C SER A 68 1.38 -6.90 -0.44
N TRP A 69 1.89 -7.99 -1.03
CA TRP A 69 3.20 -8.54 -0.72
C TRP A 69 4.34 -7.63 -1.20
N ALA A 70 4.22 -7.09 -2.42
CA ALA A 70 5.16 -6.11 -2.95
C ALA A 70 5.20 -4.82 -2.10
N LYS A 71 4.05 -4.36 -1.60
CA LYS A 71 3.97 -3.21 -0.69
C LYS A 71 4.64 -3.50 0.66
N ARG A 72 4.45 -4.71 1.21
CA ARG A 72 5.12 -5.13 2.45
C ARG A 72 6.64 -5.17 2.28
N ARG A 73 7.15 -5.84 1.24
CA ARG A 73 8.59 -5.86 0.95
C ARG A 73 9.20 -4.47 0.87
N ARG A 74 8.58 -3.55 0.13
CA ARG A 74 9.07 -2.16 0.02
C ARG A 74 9.08 -1.43 1.37
N MET A 75 8.11 -1.72 2.23
CA MET A 75 8.06 -1.16 3.58
C MET A 75 9.20 -1.73 4.43
N ASP A 76 9.41 -3.05 4.38
CA ASP A 76 10.47 -3.72 5.13
C ASP A 76 11.86 -3.24 4.68
N ASP A 77 12.11 -3.17 3.37
CA ASP A 77 13.37 -2.64 2.82
C ASP A 77 13.64 -1.20 3.27
N ARG A 78 12.60 -0.36 3.26
CA ARG A 78 12.69 1.04 3.74
C ARG A 78 13.00 1.07 5.24
N LEU A 79 12.31 0.27 6.04
CA LEU A 79 12.51 0.24 7.49
C LEU A 79 13.89 -0.30 7.84
N SER A 80 14.37 -1.35 7.17
CA SER A 80 15.73 -1.87 7.33
C SER A 80 16.77 -0.77 7.12
N ALA A 81 16.69 -0.02 6.02
CA ALA A 81 17.61 1.08 5.76
C ALA A 81 17.55 2.17 6.84
N VAL A 82 16.35 2.48 7.35
CA VAL A 82 16.16 3.48 8.42
C VAL A 82 16.75 2.99 9.74
N PHE A 83 16.51 1.74 10.14
CA PHE A 83 17.01 1.17 11.39
C PHE A 83 18.54 1.00 11.39
N LEU A 84 19.14 0.64 10.26
CA LEU A 84 20.59 0.56 10.11
C LEU A 84 21.28 1.93 10.26
N GLY A 85 20.66 3.00 9.77
CA GLY A 85 21.17 4.37 9.90
C GLY A 85 20.76 5.09 11.19
N MET A 86 20.04 4.42 12.10
CA MET A 86 19.44 5.04 13.28
C MET A 86 20.45 5.21 14.42
N SER A 87 20.33 6.30 15.18
CA SER A 87 21.10 6.49 16.41
C SER A 87 20.69 5.47 17.48
N ARG A 88 21.63 5.12 18.36
CA ARG A 88 21.37 4.21 19.49
C ARG A 88 20.20 4.68 20.36
N ARG A 89 20.15 5.99 20.67
CA ARG A 89 19.06 6.60 21.45
C ARG A 89 17.68 6.37 20.81
N ARG A 90 17.55 6.54 19.49
CA ARG A 90 16.29 6.31 18.78
C ARG A 90 15.89 4.83 18.80
N LYS A 91 16.84 3.90 18.64
CA LYS A 91 16.57 2.46 18.78
C LYS A 91 16.09 2.10 20.19
N GLU A 92 16.68 2.70 21.22
CA GLU A 92 16.26 2.51 22.61
C GLU A 92 14.84 3.02 22.85
N LEU A 93 14.47 4.19 22.30
CA LEU A 93 13.10 4.71 22.37
C LEU A 93 12.10 3.78 21.68
N VAL A 94 12.46 3.24 20.51
CA VAL A 94 11.62 2.25 19.81
C VAL A 94 11.50 0.96 20.62
N SER A 95 12.58 0.47 21.24
CA SER A 95 12.51 -0.71 22.10
C SER A 95 11.60 -0.49 23.30
N ARG A 96 11.75 0.63 24.01
CA ARG A 96 10.87 0.96 25.15
C ARG A 96 9.41 1.07 24.72
N ALA A 97 9.13 1.73 23.61
CA ALA A 97 7.77 1.84 23.09
C ALA A 97 7.17 0.48 22.69
N LEU A 98 7.99 -0.50 22.29
CA LEU A 98 7.53 -1.87 22.02
C LEU A 98 7.19 -2.62 23.30
N ASP A 99 7.98 -2.43 24.35
CA ASP A 99 7.82 -3.17 25.61
C ASP A 99 6.72 -2.56 26.50
N GLU A 100 6.60 -1.24 26.52
CA GLU A 100 5.66 -0.48 27.36
C GLU A 100 4.39 -0.05 26.60
N GLY A 101 4.37 -0.21 25.27
CA GLY A 101 3.28 0.21 24.37
C GLY A 101 3.35 1.68 23.93
N SER A 102 3.94 2.55 24.75
CA SER A 102 4.22 3.95 24.43
C SER A 102 5.34 4.50 25.30
N VAL A 103 5.99 5.58 24.87
CA VAL A 103 6.97 6.31 25.68
C VAL A 103 6.50 7.75 25.86
N SER A 104 6.46 8.20 27.11
CA SER A 104 6.12 9.57 27.45
C SER A 104 7.36 10.45 27.35
N LEU A 105 7.35 11.41 26.42
CA LEU A 105 8.48 12.31 26.16
C LEU A 105 8.00 13.75 26.05
N SER A 106 8.94 14.69 26.13
CA SER A 106 8.65 16.07 25.75
C SER A 106 8.17 16.13 24.29
N PRO A 107 7.12 16.91 23.97
CA PRO A 107 6.66 17.09 22.59
C PRO A 107 7.72 17.74 21.68
N LEU A 108 8.77 18.33 22.27
CA LEU A 108 9.90 18.93 21.57
C LEU A 108 11.13 18.01 21.50
N ASP A 109 11.01 16.74 21.92
CA ASP A 109 12.13 15.81 21.82
C ASP A 109 12.47 15.53 20.35
N ALA A 110 13.68 15.92 19.95
CA ALA A 110 14.13 15.84 18.56
C ALA A 110 14.17 14.40 18.02
N ASP A 111 14.47 13.41 18.87
CA ASP A 111 14.51 12.01 18.46
C ASP A 111 13.09 11.45 18.30
N ALA A 112 12.16 11.82 19.17
CA ALA A 112 10.74 11.45 19.03
C ALA A 112 10.12 12.06 17.76
N LEU A 113 10.41 13.32 17.46
CA LEU A 113 9.93 14.00 16.26
C LEU A 113 10.53 13.37 14.99
N ALA A 114 11.84 13.08 14.98
CA ALA A 114 12.47 12.36 13.87
C ALA A 114 11.84 10.98 13.65
N LEU A 115 11.48 10.24 14.71
CA LEU A 115 10.78 8.97 14.61
C LEU A 115 9.35 9.12 14.05
N CYS A 116 8.68 10.25 14.30
CA CYS A 116 7.40 10.59 13.69
C CYS A 116 7.56 10.89 12.18
N GLU A 117 8.56 11.67 11.80
CA GLU A 117 8.87 11.99 10.39
C GLU A 117 9.23 10.74 9.57
N LEU A 118 9.96 9.81 10.19
CA LEU A 118 10.27 8.50 9.60
C LEU A 118 9.03 7.60 9.50
N GLY A 119 7.93 7.97 10.16
CA GLY A 119 6.67 7.23 10.18
C GLY A 119 6.72 5.98 11.04
N ILE A 120 7.64 5.92 12.01
CA ILE A 120 7.78 4.84 12.99
C ILE A 120 6.82 5.08 14.15
N PHE A 121 6.93 6.24 14.79
CA PHE A 121 5.93 6.71 15.74
C PHE A 121 4.70 7.24 15.00
N GLY A 122 3.54 7.09 15.64
CA GLY A 122 2.33 7.80 15.23
C GLY A 122 2.54 9.30 15.39
N THR A 123 1.84 10.10 14.58
CA THR A 123 1.77 11.54 14.82
C THR A 123 1.36 11.78 16.26
N PRO A 124 2.07 12.63 17.02
CA PRO A 124 1.72 12.89 18.40
C PRO A 124 0.26 13.37 18.46
N PRO A 125 -0.53 12.94 19.45
CA PRO A 125 -1.81 13.58 19.70
C PRO A 125 -1.57 15.09 19.87
N VAL A 126 -2.49 15.92 19.40
CA VAL A 126 -2.41 17.39 19.57
C VAL A 126 -2.40 17.68 21.08
N GLY A 127 -1.21 17.73 21.66
CA GLY A 127 -0.96 17.86 23.08
C GLY A 127 -0.43 19.25 23.41
N SER A 128 -0.62 19.67 24.65
CA SER A 128 0.00 20.90 25.15
C SER A 128 1.52 20.77 25.07
N MET A 129 2.21 21.81 24.57
CA MET A 129 3.68 21.86 24.51
C MET A 129 4.34 21.83 25.90
N LEU A 130 3.54 21.95 26.96
CA LEU A 130 3.98 22.04 28.36
C LEU A 130 3.88 20.71 29.12
N THR A 131 3.28 19.67 28.52
CA THR A 131 3.08 18.37 29.16
C THR A 131 3.79 17.27 28.39
N ALA A 132 4.22 16.22 29.08
CA ALA A 132 4.72 15.01 28.42
C ALA A 132 3.63 14.43 27.51
N THR A 133 4.04 13.96 26.35
CA THR A 133 3.17 13.39 25.31
C THR A 133 3.58 11.95 25.09
N ASP A 134 2.58 11.07 25.00
CA ASP A 134 2.81 9.65 24.76
C ASP A 134 2.98 9.38 23.26
N PHE A 135 4.16 8.88 22.90
CA PHE A 135 4.48 8.44 21.56
C PHE A 135 4.35 6.92 21.46
N SER A 136 3.56 6.44 20.52
CA SER A 136 3.35 5.02 20.25
C SER A 136 3.80 4.65 18.84
N ILE A 137 4.25 3.41 18.65
CA ILE A 137 4.66 2.90 17.34
C ILE A 137 3.42 2.59 16.51
N ARG A 138 3.46 2.95 15.23
CA ARG A 138 2.35 2.64 14.31
C ARG A 138 2.17 1.11 14.19
N PRO A 139 0.93 0.58 14.22
CA PRO A 139 0.70 -0.88 14.21
C PRO A 139 1.32 -1.62 13.01
N ALA A 140 1.43 -0.96 11.85
CA ALA A 140 2.08 -1.54 10.68
C ALA A 140 3.59 -1.78 10.90
N VAL A 141 4.25 -0.87 11.62
CA VAL A 141 5.68 -0.91 11.93
C VAL A 141 5.95 -1.93 13.04
N VAL A 142 5.09 -2.02 14.06
CA VAL A 142 5.17 -3.07 15.10
C VAL A 142 5.22 -4.46 14.47
N ARG A 143 4.32 -4.74 13.51
CA ARG A 143 4.29 -6.03 12.80
C ARG A 143 5.56 -6.29 11.98
N ALA A 144 6.15 -5.26 11.40
CA ALA A 144 7.41 -5.39 10.65
C ALA A 144 8.59 -5.68 11.60
N ILE A 145 8.71 -4.92 12.70
CA ILE A 145 9.78 -5.11 13.68
C ILE A 145 9.72 -6.51 14.30
N ALA A 146 8.53 -7.09 14.52
CA ALA A 146 8.41 -8.43 15.06
C ALA A 146 9.19 -9.51 14.26
N GLY A 147 9.35 -9.33 12.94
CA GLY A 147 10.12 -10.24 12.08
C GLY A 147 11.63 -9.97 12.06
N HIS A 148 12.07 -8.79 12.50
CA HIS A 148 13.45 -8.31 12.33
C HIS A 148 14.06 -7.71 13.62
N ARG A 149 13.44 -7.96 14.79
CA ARG A 149 13.75 -7.28 16.05
C ARG A 149 15.24 -7.34 16.40
N SER A 150 15.85 -8.51 16.27
CA SER A 150 17.27 -8.74 16.58
C SER A 150 18.23 -8.02 15.63
N GLU A 151 17.83 -7.79 14.38
CA GLU A 151 18.67 -7.09 13.39
C GLU A 151 18.52 -5.58 13.54
N TRP A 152 17.28 -5.10 13.71
CA TRP A 152 16.97 -3.67 13.68
C TRP A 152 17.21 -2.95 15.01
N LEU A 153 17.08 -3.65 16.14
CA LEU A 153 17.24 -3.08 17.48
C LEU A 153 18.53 -3.52 18.20
N ALA A 154 19.44 -4.19 17.50
CA ALA A 154 20.81 -4.43 17.98
C ALA A 154 21.60 -3.12 18.15
#